data_AF-A0A2V9J541-F1
#
_entry.id   AF-A0A2V9J541-F1
#
_cell.length_a   1.000
_cell.length_b   1.000
_cell.length_c   1.000
_cell.angle_alpha   90.00
_cell.angle_beta   90.00
_cell.angle_gamma   90.00
#
_symmetry.space_group_name_H-M   'P 1'
#
loop_
_entity.id
_entity.type
_entity.pdbx_description
1 polymer ?
#
loop_
_entity_poly.entity_id
_entity_poly.type
_entity_poly.pdbx_seq_one_letter_code
_entity_poly.pdbx_strand_id
1 'polypeptide(L)'
;MVYLKDVPSGAPLGYGAAFYTRRPSRIATVPVGYADGLSRALSNRGRAIVNDQYARIVGNISMDLTLLDVTDIPGVAVGDEIILIGKSESCAITAL
;
A
#
# COMPACT_ATOMS: atom_id res chain seq x y z
N MET A 1 -8.46 3.12 -4.13
CA MET A 1 -7.13 3.60 -4.60
C MET A 1 -7.27 4.51 -5.83
N VAL A 2 -6.24 5.29 -6.23
CA VAL A 2 -6.33 6.25 -7.35
C VAL A 2 -5.42 5.94 -8.56
N TYR A 3 -4.40 5.11 -8.39
CA TYR A 3 -3.50 4.74 -9.49
C TYR A 3 -2.92 3.35 -9.28
N LEU A 4 -2.68 2.65 -10.39
CA LEU A 4 -2.04 1.33 -10.43
C LEU A 4 -0.91 1.34 -11.45
N LYS A 5 0.22 0.75 -11.09
CA LYS A 5 1.39 0.67 -11.96
C LYS A 5 2.14 -0.64 -11.80
N ASP A 6 2.43 -1.27 -12.92
CA ASP A 6 3.40 -2.35 -12.99
C ASP A 6 4.82 -1.77 -13.05
N VAL A 7 5.71 -2.28 -12.20
CA VAL A 7 7.10 -1.85 -12.12
C VAL A 7 8.03 -3.06 -12.20
N PRO A 8 9.22 -2.93 -12.82
CA PRO A 8 10.18 -4.02 -12.88
C PRO A 8 10.78 -4.32 -11.50
N SER A 9 11.51 -5.44 -11.40
CA SER A 9 12.39 -5.70 -10.26
C SER A 9 13.48 -4.62 -10.14
N GLY A 10 13.85 -4.26 -8.92
CA GLY A 10 14.84 -3.22 -8.64
C GLY A 10 14.32 -1.79 -8.77
N ALA A 11 13.01 -1.59 -8.99
CA ALA A 11 12.43 -0.25 -9.05
C ALA A 11 12.45 0.41 -7.66
N PRO A 12 12.97 1.65 -7.53
CA PRO A 12 12.92 2.40 -6.29
C PRO A 12 11.51 2.96 -6.04
N LEU A 13 10.98 2.79 -4.84
CA LEU A 13 9.65 3.26 -4.44
C LEU A 13 9.74 4.23 -3.24
N GLY A 14 8.93 5.30 -3.31
CA GLY A 14 8.81 6.32 -2.29
C GLY A 14 10.02 7.25 -2.16
N TYR A 15 9.91 8.26 -1.29
CA TYR A 15 10.97 9.23 -1.05
C TYR A 15 12.25 8.58 -0.52
N GLY A 16 13.40 9.02 -1.04
CA GLY A 16 14.72 8.53 -0.65
C GLY A 16 15.01 7.10 -1.07
N ALA A 17 14.20 6.53 -1.99
CA ALA A 17 14.30 5.13 -2.40
C ALA A 17 14.35 4.16 -1.20
N ALA A 18 13.49 4.42 -0.21
CA ALA A 18 13.44 3.64 1.03
C ALA A 18 12.98 2.18 0.82
N PHE A 19 12.51 1.84 -0.37
CA PHE A 19 12.19 0.48 -0.77
C PHE A 19 12.61 0.24 -2.22
N TYR A 20 13.08 -0.96 -2.51
CA TYR A 20 13.33 -1.46 -3.87
C TYR A 20 12.53 -2.74 -4.08
N THR A 21 11.84 -2.84 -5.21
CA THR A 21 11.12 -4.08 -5.57
C THR A 21 12.10 -5.23 -5.75
N ARG A 22 11.71 -6.43 -5.31
CA ARG A 22 12.54 -7.65 -5.41
C ARG A 22 12.15 -8.56 -6.57
N ARG A 23 11.05 -8.21 -7.25
CA ARG A 23 10.46 -8.89 -8.40
C ARG A 23 9.67 -7.87 -9.21
N PRO A 24 9.23 -8.19 -10.44
CA PRO A 24 8.17 -7.45 -11.09
C PRO A 24 6.97 -7.35 -10.14
N SER A 25 6.50 -6.14 -9.89
CA SER A 25 5.50 -5.85 -8.86
C SER A 25 4.41 -4.93 -9.40
N ARG A 26 3.19 -5.11 -8.89
CA ARG A 26 2.07 -4.20 -9.13
C ARG A 26 1.84 -3.34 -7.90
N ILE A 27 1.93 -2.03 -8.07
CA ILE A 27 1.88 -1.05 -6.99
C ILE A 27 0.62 -0.21 -7.11
N ALA A 28 -0.14 -0.14 -6.01
CA ALA A 28 -1.30 0.73 -5.87
C ALA A 28 -0.91 2.01 -5.12
N THR A 29 -1.37 3.15 -5.62
CA THR A 29 -1.28 4.44 -4.93
C THR A 29 -2.61 4.76 -4.27
N VAL A 30 -2.57 4.97 -2.95
CA VAL A 30 -3.71 5.31 -2.11
C VAL A 30 -3.63 6.79 -1.76
N PRO A 31 -4.72 7.58 -1.93
CA PRO A 31 -4.75 9.02 -1.63
C PRO A 31 -4.97 9.27 -0.13
N VAL A 32 -4.10 8.65 0.69
CA VAL A 32 -4.04 8.84 2.14
C VAL A 32 -2.58 8.85 2.52
N GLY A 33 -2.14 9.89 3.22
CA GLY A 33 -0.80 10.01 3.76
C GLY A 33 -0.81 10.42 5.23
N TYR A 34 0.33 10.92 5.70
CA TYR A 34 0.45 11.30 7.11
C TYR A 34 -0.35 12.56 7.49
N ALA A 35 -0.70 13.42 6.52
CA ALA A 35 -1.56 14.58 6.78
C ALA A 35 -3.00 14.15 7.13
N ASP A 36 -3.42 12.99 6.63
CA ASP A 36 -4.73 12.38 6.90
C ASP A 36 -4.76 11.55 8.20
N GLY A 37 -3.64 11.50 8.93
CA GLY A 37 -3.51 10.77 10.20
C GLY A 37 -2.90 9.36 10.09
N LEU A 38 -2.51 8.89 8.89
CA LEU A 38 -1.78 7.62 8.76
C LEU A 38 -0.34 7.78 9.27
N SER A 39 -0.01 7.12 10.39
CA SER A 39 1.31 7.26 11.01
C SER A 39 2.44 6.96 10.03
N ARG A 40 3.33 7.95 9.82
CA ARG A 40 4.53 7.80 8.97
C ARG A 40 5.46 6.68 9.45
N ALA A 41 5.37 6.28 10.72
CA ALA A 41 6.11 5.16 11.30
C ALA A 41 5.73 3.79 10.69
N LEU A 42 4.59 3.71 9.99
CA LEU A 42 4.14 2.51 9.26
C LEU A 42 4.87 2.32 7.92
N SER A 43 5.71 3.26 7.50
CA SER A 43 6.53 3.14 6.28
C SER A 43 7.32 1.82 6.28
N ASN A 44 7.20 1.03 5.20
CA ASN A 44 7.79 -0.31 5.04
C ASN A 44 7.39 -1.37 6.10
N ARG A 45 6.44 -1.08 6.99
CA ARG A 45 6.09 -1.93 8.14
C ARG A 45 4.60 -2.26 8.19
N GLY A 46 3.76 -1.30 7.83
CA GLY A 46 2.31 -1.44 7.86
C GLY A 46 1.76 -2.24 6.68
N ARG A 47 0.44 -2.45 6.75
CA ARG A 47 -0.35 -3.14 5.73
C ARG A 47 -1.74 -2.51 5.65
N ALA A 48 -2.43 -2.75 4.56
CA ALA A 48 -3.83 -2.45 4.35
C ALA A 48 -4.56 -3.73 3.91
N ILE A 49 -5.89 -3.73 3.92
CA ILE A 49 -6.68 -4.80 3.32
C ILE A 49 -7.18 -4.33 1.95
N VAL A 50 -7.01 -5.17 0.93
CA VAL A 50 -7.50 -4.98 -0.44
C VAL A 50 -8.09 -6.32 -0.89
N ASN A 51 -9.33 -6.36 -1.35
CA ASN A 51 -10.02 -7.59 -1.80
C ASN A 51 -9.86 -8.77 -0.82
N ASP A 52 -10.17 -8.52 0.46
CA ASP A 52 -10.07 -9.47 1.57
C ASP A 52 -8.65 -10.02 1.87
N GLN A 53 -7.61 -9.39 1.33
CA GLN A 53 -6.20 -9.80 1.50
C GLN A 53 -5.31 -8.66 1.98
N TYR A 54 -4.21 -9.00 2.66
CA TYR A 54 -3.26 -7.99 3.14
C TYR A 54 -2.31 -7.53 2.03
N ALA A 55 -2.30 -6.22 1.75
CA ALA A 55 -1.31 -5.54 0.94
C ALA A 55 -0.31 -4.80 1.83
N ARG A 56 1.00 -4.92 1.57
CA ARG A 56 2.04 -4.27 2.39
C ARG A 56 2.26 -2.82 1.96
N ILE A 57 2.48 -1.93 2.93
CA ILE A 57 2.99 -0.58 2.66
C ILE A 57 4.45 -0.68 2.22
N VAL A 58 4.78 -0.12 1.06
CA VAL A 58 6.13 -0.11 0.49
C VAL A 58 6.61 1.32 0.23
N GLY A 59 7.86 1.61 0.60
CA GLY A 59 8.39 2.97 0.59
C GLY A 59 7.91 3.81 1.77
N ASN A 60 8.37 5.07 1.78
CA ASN A 60 7.96 6.05 2.77
C ASN A 60 6.55 6.56 2.49
N ILE A 61 5.72 6.63 3.53
CA ILE A 61 4.43 7.32 3.50
C ILE A 61 4.68 8.81 3.29
N SER A 62 4.03 9.37 2.27
CA SER A 62 4.10 10.79 1.89
C SER A 62 3.06 11.61 2.65
N MET A 63 3.01 12.92 2.39
CA MET A 63 2.01 13.81 2.99
C MET A 63 0.59 13.34 2.68
N ASP A 64 0.32 13.03 1.41
CA ASP A 64 -1.03 12.73 0.92
C ASP A 64 -1.17 11.33 0.30
N LEU A 65 -0.06 10.59 0.15
CA LEU A 65 -0.03 9.34 -0.61
C LEU A 65 0.68 8.20 0.13
N THR A 66 0.14 6.99 -0.06
CA THR A 66 0.74 5.73 0.39
C THR A 66 0.81 4.74 -0.76
N LEU A 67 1.92 3.99 -0.86
CA LEU A 67 2.08 2.94 -1.84
C LEU A 67 1.86 1.57 -1.19
N LEU A 68 1.07 0.73 -1.87
CA LEU A 68 0.81 -0.65 -1.48
C LEU A 68 1.32 -1.61 -2.55
N ASP A 69 2.05 -2.65 -2.14
CA ASP A 69 2.34 -3.79 -3.01
C ASP A 69 1.12 -4.71 -3.05
N VAL A 70 0.48 -4.78 -4.22
CA VAL A 70 -0.72 -5.59 -4.49
C VAL A 70 -0.42 -6.72 -5.48
N THR A 71 0.87 -7.05 -5.69
CA THR A 71 1.32 -8.02 -6.70
C THR A 71 0.62 -9.38 -6.61
N ASP A 72 0.39 -9.88 -5.39
CA ASP A 72 -0.19 -11.21 -5.17
C ASP A 72 -1.73 -11.18 -5.03
N ILE A 73 -2.37 -10.01 -5.16
CA ILE A 73 -3.81 -9.86 -4.98
C ILE A 73 -4.48 -9.80 -6.37
N PRO A 74 -5.22 -10.85 -6.78
CA PRO A 74 -5.81 -10.90 -8.11
C PRO A 74 -6.96 -9.90 -8.26
N GLY A 75 -7.19 -9.45 -9.49
CA GLY A 75 -8.36 -8.63 -9.86
C GLY A 75 -8.35 -7.19 -9.36
N VAL A 76 -7.25 -6.73 -8.74
CA VAL A 76 -7.16 -5.36 -8.21
C VAL A 76 -7.32 -4.31 -9.31
N ALA A 77 -8.24 -3.36 -9.09
CA ALA A 77 -8.57 -2.28 -10.00
C ALA A 77 -8.58 -0.90 -9.31
N VAL A 78 -8.46 0.16 -10.12
CA VAL A 78 -8.66 1.53 -9.63
C VAL A 78 -10.11 1.68 -9.17
N GLY A 79 -10.31 2.29 -8.01
CA GLY A 79 -11.62 2.38 -7.36
C GLY A 79 -11.87 1.33 -6.28
N ASP A 80 -11.09 0.24 -6.22
CA ASP A 80 -11.22 -0.77 -5.16
C ASP A 80 -11.02 -0.13 -3.77
N GLU A 81 -11.82 -0.62 -2.82
CA GLU A 81 -11.79 -0.23 -1.42
C GLU A 81 -10.44 -0.63 -0.79
N ILE A 82 -9.93 0.25 0.07
CA ILE A 82 -8.73 0.01 0.86
C ILE A 82 -9.08 0.23 2.32
N ILE A 83 -9.00 -0.84 3.12
CA ILE A 83 -9.25 -0.76 4.56
C ILE A 83 -7.90 -0.56 5.26
N LEU A 84 -7.66 0.64 5.78
CA LEU A 84 -6.46 0.97 6.57
C LEU A 84 -6.64 0.61 8.05
N ILE A 85 -7.87 0.72 8.56
CA ILE A 85 -8.29 0.32 9.90
C ILE A 85 -9.70 -0.25 9.77
N GLY A 86 -9.95 -1.42 10.33
CA GLY A 86 -11.22 -2.13 10.20
C GLY A 86 -11.02 -3.61 9.91
N LYS A 87 -12.02 -4.23 9.29
CA LYS A 87 -12.02 -5.66 8.98
C LYS A 87 -12.75 -5.94 7.67
N SER A 88 -12.33 -7.02 7.02
CA SER A 88 -13.05 -7.72 5.97
C SER A 88 -13.51 -9.08 6.51
N GLU A 89 -13.80 -10.06 5.64
CA GLU A 89 -14.21 -11.40 6.07
C GLU A 89 -13.05 -12.18 6.72
N SER A 90 -11.87 -12.14 6.09
CA SER A 90 -10.69 -12.92 6.51
C SER A 90 -9.61 -12.07 7.19
N CYS A 91 -9.64 -10.74 7.04
CA CYS A 91 -8.59 -9.85 7.52
C CYS A 91 -9.10 -8.81 8.53
N ALA A 92 -8.23 -8.40 9.44
CA ALA A 92 -8.48 -7.27 10.34
C ALA A 92 -7.21 -6.42 10.57
N ILE A 93 -7.39 -5.11 10.72
CA ILE A 93 -6.37 -4.13 11.12
C ILE A 93 -6.96 -3.26 12.23
N THR A 94 -6.35 -3.29 13.41
CA THR A 94 -6.80 -2.54 14.59
C THR A 94 -5.94 -1.31 14.81
N ALA A 95 -6.55 -0.24 15.34
CA ALA A 95 -5.83 0.88 15.93
C ALA A 95 -5.50 0.54 17.39
N LEU A 96 -4.30 0.07 17.66
CA LEU A 96 -3.77 -0.15 19.02
C LEU A 96 -2.57 0.77 19.24
#